data_AF-A0A7V3QW51-F1
#
_entry.id   AF-A0A7V3QW51-F1
#
_cell.length_a   1.000
_cell.length_b   1.000
_cell.length_c   1.000
_cell.angle_alpha   90.00
_cell.angle_beta   90.00
_cell.angle_gamma   90.00
#
_symmetry.space_group_name_H-M   'P 1'
#
loop_
_entity.id
_entity.type
_entity.pdbx_description
1 polymer ?
#
loop_
_entity_poly.entity_id
_entity_poly.type
_entity_poly.pdbx_seq_one_letter_code
_entity_poly.pdbx_strand_id
1 'polypeptide(L)'
;MDCHTLVGNGAYFAPDLTFIYKKAGPAWLSAYLSSPGTWPTKPVVDLWIDRLHQAGAPHEADEAAYYRAYPGALKRVRERGGRRTLMPNLPFTEPQIRSLVAFLDYTSRLDTEGWPPIPQPTHAALLRETSTLEGIPGAGPAPQGSPAAGPAAAQDPVAAGRATAVQMGCLACHSINGTRLVGPTWKGLYGSAVPLADGTTVKADESYLSTSILDPNAQVVKSFPPSVMPPFKGRLSDQQVQDLVAYIQSLQ
;
A
#
# COMPACT_ATOMS: atom_id res chain seq x y z
N MET A 1 0.57 3.39 7.70
CA MET A 1 -0.53 3.39 6.73
C MET A 1 -0.63 1.97 6.29
N ASP A 2 -1.65 1.28 6.81
CA ASP A 2 -1.83 -0.13 6.52
C ASP A 2 -2.32 -0.23 5.08
N CYS A 3 -1.47 -0.75 4.18
CA CYS A 3 -1.85 -0.96 2.79
C CYS A 3 -2.96 -2.00 2.67
N HIS A 4 -3.02 -2.94 3.62
CA HIS A 4 -4.01 -4.00 3.71
C HIS A 4 -4.77 -3.90 5.02
N THR A 5 -6.01 -4.39 5.03
CA THR A 5 -6.74 -4.69 6.27
C THR A 5 -6.91 -6.20 6.43
N LEU A 6 -7.14 -6.61 7.67
CA LEU A 6 -7.65 -7.91 8.05
C LEU A 6 -9.00 -7.68 8.72
N VAL A 7 -9.95 -8.57 8.43
CA VAL A 7 -11.34 -8.50 8.90
C VAL A 7 -12.02 -7.18 8.47
N GLY A 8 -11.64 -6.63 7.30
CA GLY A 8 -12.03 -5.29 6.84
C GLY A 8 -12.32 -5.21 5.33
N ASN A 9 -12.80 -4.06 4.84
CA ASN A 9 -13.26 -3.87 3.44
C ASN A 9 -12.09 -3.70 2.44
N GLY A 10 -10.88 -4.11 2.83
CA GLY A 10 -9.63 -3.65 2.25
C GLY A 10 -9.17 -2.33 2.86
N ALA A 11 -7.93 -1.93 2.56
CA ALA A 11 -7.48 -0.57 2.84
C ALA A 11 -7.54 0.26 1.54
N TYR A 12 -7.26 1.55 1.65
CA TYR A 12 -7.30 2.47 0.50
C TYR A 12 -6.42 2.01 -0.68
N PHE A 13 -5.33 1.30 -0.39
CA PHE A 13 -4.32 0.94 -1.39
C PHE A 13 -4.34 -0.54 -1.81
N ALA A 14 -4.93 -1.43 -1.02
CA ALA A 14 -4.84 -2.85 -1.29
C ALA A 14 -6.02 -3.65 -0.69
N PRO A 15 -6.34 -4.82 -1.26
CA PRO A 15 -7.52 -5.59 -0.88
C PRO A 15 -7.37 -6.19 0.52
N ASP A 16 -8.52 -6.54 1.10
CA ASP A 16 -8.61 -7.32 2.33
C ASP A 16 -7.91 -8.66 2.18
N LEU A 17 -7.13 -9.02 3.21
CA LEU A 17 -6.35 -10.24 3.24
C LEU A 17 -7.01 -11.37 4.02
N THR A 18 -8.14 -11.15 4.70
CA THR A 18 -8.78 -12.15 5.58
C THR A 18 -8.94 -13.49 4.89
N PHE A 19 -9.51 -13.49 3.67
CA PHE A 19 -9.80 -14.72 2.94
C PHE A 19 -8.85 -14.99 1.77
N ILE A 20 -7.68 -14.35 1.74
CA ILE A 20 -6.79 -14.49 0.59
C ILE A 20 -6.26 -15.93 0.47
N TYR A 21 -6.02 -16.62 1.59
CA TYR A 21 -5.56 -18.01 1.59
C TYR A 21 -6.59 -18.95 0.96
N LYS A 22 -7.85 -18.90 1.39
CA LYS A 22 -8.95 -19.66 0.77
C LYS A 22 -9.10 -19.40 -0.74
N LYS A 23 -8.78 -18.19 -1.20
CA LYS A 23 -8.92 -17.80 -2.61
C LYS A 23 -7.71 -18.18 -3.47
N ALA A 24 -6.50 -18.07 -2.93
CA ALA A 24 -5.27 -18.14 -3.71
C ALA A 24 -4.40 -19.36 -3.38
N GLY A 25 -4.50 -19.91 -2.16
CA GLY A 25 -3.71 -21.04 -1.71
C GLY A 25 -2.25 -20.71 -1.40
N PRO A 26 -1.53 -21.65 -0.77
CA PRO A 26 -0.18 -21.41 -0.26
C PRO A 26 0.86 -21.24 -1.36
N ALA A 27 0.77 -21.97 -2.49
CA ALA A 27 1.76 -21.87 -3.56
C ALA A 27 1.72 -20.49 -4.24
N TRP A 28 0.52 -19.99 -4.54
CA TRP A 28 0.32 -18.67 -5.14
C TRP A 28 0.77 -17.55 -4.20
N LEU A 29 0.43 -17.66 -2.90
CA LEU A 29 0.85 -16.67 -1.90
C LEU A 29 2.35 -16.64 -1.73
N SER A 30 2.99 -17.80 -1.69
CA SER A 30 4.45 -17.90 -1.59
C SER A 30 5.15 -17.32 -2.82
N ALA A 31 4.61 -17.63 -4.02
CA ALA A 31 5.07 -17.03 -5.27
C ALA A 31 4.95 -15.51 -5.28
N TYR A 32 3.80 -14.97 -4.86
CA TYR A 32 3.56 -13.53 -4.83
C TYR A 32 4.43 -12.81 -3.79
N LEU A 33 4.51 -13.34 -2.56
CA LEU A 33 5.28 -12.73 -1.48
C LEU A 33 6.80 -12.74 -1.74
N SER A 34 7.28 -13.64 -2.60
CA SER A 34 8.67 -13.68 -3.06
C SER A 34 9.02 -12.53 -4.02
N SER A 35 8.03 -11.98 -4.74
CA SER A 35 8.22 -10.84 -5.63
C SER A 35 6.94 -10.01 -5.77
N PRO A 36 6.53 -9.26 -4.72
CA PRO A 36 5.21 -8.64 -4.67
C PRO A 36 4.99 -7.58 -5.74
N GLY A 37 6.05 -6.96 -6.26
CA GLY A 37 5.97 -5.95 -7.31
C GLY A 37 5.46 -6.47 -8.66
N THR A 38 5.33 -7.79 -8.83
CA THR A 38 4.78 -8.41 -10.05
C THR A 38 3.85 -9.57 -9.70
N TRP A 39 2.70 -9.64 -10.36
CA TRP A 39 1.80 -10.79 -10.26
C TRP A 39 2.52 -12.07 -10.72
N PRO A 40 2.54 -13.17 -9.95
CA PRO A 40 3.25 -14.38 -10.34
C PRO A 40 2.63 -14.96 -11.60
N THR A 41 3.48 -15.40 -12.52
CA THR A 41 3.07 -16.14 -13.71
C THR A 41 2.75 -17.59 -13.32
N LYS A 42 1.97 -18.28 -14.15
CA LYS A 42 1.63 -19.70 -13.91
C LYS A 42 2.88 -20.57 -13.67
N PRO A 43 3.96 -20.51 -14.49
CA PRO A 43 5.16 -21.32 -14.24
C PRO A 43 5.80 -21.06 -12.87
N VAL A 44 5.79 -19.82 -12.37
CA VAL A 44 6.32 -19.51 -11.03
C VAL A 44 5.45 -20.15 -9.96
N VAL A 45 4.13 -20.11 -10.09
CA VAL A 45 3.21 -20.78 -9.14
C VAL A 45 3.38 -22.29 -9.18
N ASP A 46 3.52 -22.89 -10.37
CA ASP A 46 3.71 -24.33 -10.52
C ASP A 46 4.99 -24.81 -9.83
N LEU A 47 6.10 -24.05 -9.92
CA LEU A 47 7.33 -24.34 -9.17
C LEU A 47 7.11 -24.35 -7.65
N TRP A 48 6.24 -23.46 -7.15
CA TRP A 48 5.89 -23.44 -5.73
C TRP A 48 4.98 -24.59 -5.33
N ILE A 49 4.08 -25.04 -6.22
CA ILE A 49 3.28 -26.26 -6.01
C ILE A 49 4.21 -27.45 -5.84
N ASP A 50 5.15 -27.65 -6.77
CA ASP A 50 6.12 -28.77 -6.72
C ASP A 50 6.98 -28.73 -5.45
N ARG A 51 7.47 -27.54 -5.08
CA ARG A 51 8.25 -27.35 -3.85
C ARG A 51 7.45 -27.72 -2.60
N LEU A 52 6.21 -27.27 -2.51
CA LEU A 52 5.36 -27.55 -1.35
C LEU A 52 4.93 -29.02 -1.31
N HIS A 53 4.67 -29.63 -2.46
CA HIS A 53 4.45 -31.06 -2.59
C HIS A 53 5.61 -31.87 -1.99
N GLN A 54 6.84 -31.54 -2.40
CA GLN A 54 8.06 -32.19 -1.89
C GLN A 54 8.27 -31.96 -0.39
N ALA A 55 7.78 -30.83 0.15
CA ALA A 55 7.80 -30.53 1.57
C ALA A 55 6.68 -31.24 2.37
N GLY A 56 5.83 -32.04 1.73
CA GLY A 56 4.73 -32.77 2.36
C GLY A 56 3.52 -31.90 2.69
N ALA A 57 3.34 -30.77 2.01
CA ALA A 57 2.20 -29.90 2.23
C ALA A 57 0.89 -30.55 1.74
N PRO A 58 -0.20 -30.45 2.54
CA PRO A 58 -1.50 -30.97 2.15
C PRO A 58 -2.18 -30.01 1.16
N HIS A 59 -2.76 -30.59 0.09
CA HIS A 59 -3.46 -29.92 -1.03
C HIS A 59 -2.60 -29.51 -2.25
N GLU A 60 -1.30 -29.82 -2.23
CA GLU A 60 -0.35 -29.60 -3.35
C GLU A 60 0.04 -30.93 -4.05
N ALA A 61 -0.86 -31.91 -4.11
CA ALA A 61 -0.56 -33.22 -4.69
C ALA A 61 -0.08 -33.15 -6.15
N ASP A 62 -0.72 -32.29 -6.94
CA ASP A 62 -0.34 -31.96 -8.31
C ASP A 62 -0.95 -30.59 -8.70
N GLU A 63 -0.52 -30.06 -9.84
CA GLU A 63 -0.99 -28.78 -10.38
C GLU A 63 -2.52 -28.71 -10.51
N ALA A 64 -3.13 -29.78 -11.02
CA ALA A 64 -4.56 -29.84 -11.28
C ALA A 64 -5.35 -29.87 -9.96
N ALA A 65 -4.87 -30.61 -8.96
CA ALA A 65 -5.43 -30.65 -7.62
C ALA A 65 -5.36 -29.27 -6.95
N TYR A 66 -4.21 -28.60 -7.05
CA TYR A 66 -4.03 -27.27 -6.51
C TYR A 66 -5.03 -26.26 -7.11
N TYR A 67 -5.10 -26.16 -8.45
CA TYR A 67 -6.01 -25.19 -9.08
C TYR A 67 -7.50 -25.57 -8.94
N ARG A 68 -7.83 -26.85 -8.70
CA ARG A 68 -9.19 -27.26 -8.29
C ARG A 68 -9.52 -26.78 -6.88
N ALA A 69 -8.59 -26.88 -5.94
CA ALA A 69 -8.77 -26.41 -4.58
C ALA A 69 -8.81 -24.88 -4.49
N TYR A 70 -8.03 -24.19 -5.34
CA TYR A 70 -7.88 -22.74 -5.34
C TYR A 70 -8.18 -22.12 -6.72
N PRO A 71 -9.45 -22.12 -7.17
CA PRO A 71 -9.82 -21.60 -8.49
C PRO A 71 -9.54 -20.09 -8.62
N GLY A 72 -9.52 -19.35 -7.50
CA GLY A 72 -9.12 -17.95 -7.48
C GLY A 72 -7.67 -17.75 -7.92
N ALA A 73 -6.75 -18.65 -7.53
CA ALA A 73 -5.34 -18.62 -7.94
C ALA A 73 -5.21 -18.73 -9.47
N LEU A 74 -5.93 -19.70 -10.06
CA LEU A 74 -5.96 -19.92 -11.50
C LEU A 74 -6.47 -18.68 -12.25
N LYS A 75 -7.53 -18.05 -11.73
CA LYS A 75 -8.03 -16.78 -12.27
C LYS A 75 -6.96 -15.68 -12.23
N ARG A 76 -6.23 -15.53 -11.11
CA ARG A 76 -5.18 -14.50 -10.97
C ARG A 76 -4.04 -14.69 -11.97
N VAL A 77 -3.54 -15.92 -12.11
CA VAL A 77 -2.41 -16.19 -13.03
C VAL A 77 -2.82 -15.97 -14.49
N ARG A 78 -4.05 -16.34 -14.88
CA ARG A 78 -4.58 -16.13 -16.24
C ARG A 78 -4.81 -14.66 -16.57
N GLU A 79 -5.43 -13.91 -15.66
CA GLU A 79 -5.83 -12.53 -15.92
C GLU A 79 -4.70 -11.52 -15.69
N ARG A 80 -3.78 -11.82 -14.77
CA ARG A 80 -2.81 -10.83 -14.26
C ARG A 80 -1.36 -11.27 -14.26
N GLY A 81 -1.03 -12.54 -14.53
CA GLY A 81 0.34 -13.04 -14.47
C GLY A 81 1.32 -12.15 -15.25
N GLY A 82 2.45 -11.80 -14.63
CA GLY A 82 3.50 -10.95 -15.21
C GLY A 82 3.20 -9.45 -15.22
N ARG A 83 2.01 -9.00 -14.80
CA ARG A 83 1.71 -7.57 -14.67
C ARG A 83 2.33 -6.99 -13.40
N ARG A 84 2.71 -5.71 -13.43
CA ARG A 84 3.20 -5.01 -12.23
C ARG A 84 2.09 -4.81 -11.20
N THR A 85 2.46 -4.76 -9.92
CA THR A 85 1.57 -4.37 -8.83
C THR A 85 2.06 -3.08 -8.18
N LEU A 86 1.23 -2.50 -7.31
CA LEU A 86 1.61 -1.36 -6.46
C LEU A 86 2.23 -1.81 -5.13
N MET A 87 2.29 -3.11 -4.86
CA MET A 87 2.90 -3.62 -3.64
C MET A 87 4.43 -3.51 -3.78
N PRO A 88 5.12 -2.82 -2.86
CA PRO A 88 6.56 -2.70 -2.93
C PRO A 88 7.20 -4.08 -2.77
N ASN A 89 8.41 -4.25 -3.31
CA ASN A 89 9.20 -5.44 -3.02
C ASN A 89 9.65 -5.38 -1.57
N LEU A 90 9.21 -6.35 -0.79
CA LEU A 90 9.52 -6.46 0.63
C LEU A 90 10.69 -7.45 0.81
N PRO A 91 11.67 -7.17 1.69
CA PRO A 91 12.84 -8.02 1.88
C PRO A 91 12.52 -9.24 2.75
N PHE A 92 11.49 -10.01 2.39
CA PHE A 92 11.13 -11.23 3.11
C PHE A 92 12.04 -12.39 2.76
N THR A 93 12.48 -13.10 3.78
CA THR A 93 13.14 -14.40 3.66
C THR A 93 12.11 -15.51 3.49
N GLU A 94 12.52 -16.65 2.95
CA GLU A 94 11.61 -17.80 2.76
C GLU A 94 10.93 -18.28 4.07
N PRO A 95 11.62 -18.37 5.23
CA PRO A 95 10.96 -18.69 6.49
C PRO A 95 9.89 -17.66 6.90
N GLN A 96 10.13 -16.37 6.65
CA GLN A 96 9.15 -15.32 6.94
C GLN A 96 7.93 -15.42 6.02
N ILE A 97 8.14 -15.74 4.74
CA ILE A 97 7.04 -16.00 3.80
C ILE A 97 6.19 -17.16 4.29
N ARG A 98 6.80 -18.27 4.72
CA ARG A 98 6.06 -19.42 5.28
C ARG A 98 5.25 -19.05 6.52
N SER A 99 5.84 -18.30 7.45
CA SER A 99 5.11 -17.84 8.64
C SER A 99 3.93 -16.94 8.28
N LEU A 100 4.12 -16.05 7.30
CA LEU A 100 3.05 -15.17 6.83
C LEU A 100 1.93 -15.95 6.13
N VAL A 101 2.28 -16.94 5.30
CA VAL A 101 1.29 -17.82 4.64
C VAL A 101 0.51 -18.62 5.68
N ALA A 102 1.16 -19.15 6.73
CA ALA A 102 0.49 -19.85 7.82
C ALA A 102 -0.46 -18.93 8.61
N PHE A 103 -0.05 -17.69 8.85
CA PHE A 103 -0.93 -16.68 9.45
C PHE A 103 -2.14 -16.35 8.56
N LEU A 104 -1.94 -16.23 7.25
CA LEU A 104 -3.03 -16.01 6.29
C LEU A 104 -3.99 -17.22 6.19
N ASP A 105 -3.49 -18.45 6.37
CA ASP A 105 -4.35 -19.63 6.52
C ASP A 105 -5.22 -19.51 7.78
N TYR A 106 -4.59 -19.27 8.93
CA TYR A 106 -5.30 -19.10 10.20
C TYR A 106 -6.40 -18.03 10.11
N THR A 107 -6.07 -16.83 9.62
CA THR A 107 -7.04 -15.74 9.48
C THR A 107 -8.17 -16.08 8.49
N SER A 108 -7.88 -16.84 7.44
CA SER A 108 -8.91 -17.26 6.50
C SER A 108 -9.93 -18.23 7.09
N ARG A 109 -9.60 -18.90 8.19
CA ARG A 109 -10.49 -19.80 8.92
C ARG A 109 -11.35 -19.10 9.97
N LEU A 110 -11.16 -17.80 10.19
CA LEU A 110 -12.05 -17.01 11.03
C LEU A 110 -13.47 -17.05 10.48
N ASP A 111 -14.45 -17.23 11.37
CA ASP A 111 -15.85 -17.07 11.04
C ASP A 111 -16.20 -15.59 11.11
N THR A 112 -16.64 -15.05 9.99
CA THR A 112 -17.03 -13.64 9.84
C THR A 112 -18.52 -13.49 9.62
N GLU A 113 -19.32 -14.54 9.89
CA GLU A 113 -20.77 -14.52 9.77
C GLU A 113 -21.22 -14.07 8.36
N GLY A 114 -20.49 -14.51 7.33
CA GLY A 114 -20.78 -14.19 5.92
C GLY A 114 -20.22 -12.85 5.42
N TRP A 115 -19.36 -12.19 6.18
CA TRP A 115 -18.75 -10.90 5.81
C TRP A 115 -17.30 -11.04 5.27
N PRO A 116 -16.84 -10.30 4.25
CA PRO A 116 -17.59 -9.34 3.45
C PRO A 116 -18.47 -10.04 2.41
N PRO A 117 -19.68 -9.52 2.15
CA PRO A 117 -20.59 -10.11 1.20
C PRO A 117 -20.00 -10.11 -0.22
N ILE A 118 -20.18 -11.21 -0.95
CA ILE A 118 -19.76 -11.29 -2.36
C ILE A 118 -20.69 -10.40 -3.19
N PRO A 119 -20.16 -9.43 -3.98
CA PRO A 119 -20.98 -8.62 -4.86
C PRO A 119 -21.74 -9.51 -5.84
N GLN A 120 -23.07 -9.49 -5.76
CA GLN A 120 -23.92 -10.25 -6.67
C GLN A 120 -23.94 -9.54 -8.03
N PRO A 121 -23.99 -10.28 -9.16
CA PRO A 121 -23.95 -9.71 -10.51
C PRO A 121 -25.04 -8.67 -10.79
N THR A 122 -26.18 -8.73 -10.09
CA THR A 122 -27.25 -7.72 -10.14
C THR A 122 -26.81 -6.34 -9.65
N HIS A 123 -25.78 -6.25 -8.78
CA HIS A 123 -25.28 -4.98 -8.23
C HIS A 123 -24.30 -4.27 -9.18
N ALA A 124 -23.75 -4.96 -10.19
CA ALA A 124 -22.91 -4.33 -11.22
C ALA A 124 -23.73 -3.38 -12.12
N ALA A 125 -25.03 -3.63 -12.27
CA ALA A 125 -25.97 -2.74 -12.97
C ALA A 125 -26.26 -1.48 -12.16
N LEU A 126 -26.45 -1.61 -10.84
CA LEU A 126 -26.72 -0.49 -9.93
C LEU A 126 -25.58 0.54 -9.86
N LEU A 127 -24.32 0.09 -9.96
CA LEU A 127 -23.15 1.00 -9.98
C LEU A 127 -23.09 1.91 -11.22
N ARG A 128 -23.78 1.55 -12.32
CA ARG A 128 -23.89 2.42 -13.51
C ARG A 128 -24.99 3.48 -13.36
N GLU A 129 -26.02 3.22 -12.56
CA GLU A 129 -27.15 4.14 -12.37
C GLU A 129 -26.88 5.20 -11.29
N THR A 130 -25.94 4.98 -10.37
CA THR A 130 -25.64 5.94 -9.30
C THR A 130 -24.81 7.16 -9.74
N SER A 131 -24.37 7.24 -11.00
CA SER A 131 -23.63 8.40 -11.53
C SER A 131 -24.50 9.66 -11.73
N THR A 132 -25.81 9.62 -11.44
CA THR A 132 -26.72 10.77 -11.58
C THR A 132 -27.34 11.26 -10.27
N LEU A 133 -26.86 10.83 -9.10
CA LEU A 133 -27.35 11.37 -7.82
C LEU A 133 -26.57 12.63 -7.42
N GLU A 134 -26.90 13.75 -8.07
CA GLU A 134 -26.70 15.08 -7.46
C GLU A 134 -27.73 15.25 -6.33
N GLY A 135 -27.27 15.55 -5.11
CA GLY A 135 -28.15 16.02 -4.04
C GLY A 135 -28.47 15.06 -2.89
N ILE A 136 -27.46 14.39 -2.31
CA ILE A 136 -27.59 13.91 -0.92
C ILE A 136 -27.06 15.00 0.01
N PRO A 137 -27.89 15.61 0.88
CA PRO A 137 -27.39 16.54 1.89
C PRO A 137 -26.42 15.79 2.81
N GLY A 138 -25.27 16.41 3.05
CA GLY A 138 -24.10 15.80 3.66
C GLY A 138 -24.42 14.97 4.90
N ALA A 139 -23.89 13.75 4.93
CA ALA A 139 -23.79 12.97 6.15
C ALA A 139 -23.13 13.84 7.23
N GLY A 140 -23.82 13.98 8.36
CA GLY A 140 -23.28 14.65 9.54
C GLY A 140 -21.93 14.03 9.95
N PRO A 141 -21.11 14.78 10.69
CA PRO A 141 -19.76 14.34 11.01
C PRO A 141 -19.79 12.98 11.72
N ALA A 142 -19.01 12.04 11.20
CA ALA A 142 -18.74 10.77 11.85
C ALA A 142 -18.21 11.02 13.28
N PRO A 143 -18.57 10.18 14.27
CA PRO A 143 -18.07 10.33 15.63
C PRO A 143 -16.53 10.27 15.60
N GLN A 144 -15.93 11.33 16.15
CA GLN A 144 -14.49 11.46 16.32
C GLN A 144 -13.97 10.31 17.18
N GLY A 145 -12.81 9.78 16.77
CA GLY A 145 -12.20 8.60 17.36
C GLY A 145 -12.00 8.70 18.87
N SER A 146 -11.97 7.53 19.51
CA SER A 146 -11.53 7.38 20.90
C SER A 146 -10.12 7.95 21.09
N PRO A 147 -9.83 8.51 22.27
CA PRO A 147 -8.69 9.38 22.48
C PRO A 147 -7.39 8.60 22.38
N ALA A 148 -6.49 9.05 21.51
CA ALA A 148 -5.08 8.72 21.64
C ALA A 148 -4.60 9.25 22.99
N ALA A 149 -4.03 8.36 23.80
CA ALA A 149 -3.39 8.69 25.05
C ALA A 149 -2.34 9.78 24.82
N GLY A 150 -2.38 10.80 25.67
CA GLY A 150 -1.47 11.94 25.68
C GLY A 150 -0.03 11.60 26.11
N PRO A 151 0.80 12.63 26.28
CA PRO A 151 2.11 12.75 25.67
C PRO A 151 3.21 12.08 26.49
N ALA A 152 4.10 11.36 25.82
CA ALA A 152 5.32 10.84 26.44
C ALA A 152 6.56 11.16 25.59
N ALA A 153 7.33 12.09 26.16
CA ALA A 153 8.75 12.35 25.97
C ALA A 153 9.17 12.97 24.63
N ALA A 154 10.03 13.99 24.75
CA ALA A 154 10.76 14.64 23.67
C ALA A 154 11.40 13.59 22.74
N GLN A 155 10.69 13.26 21.66
CA GLN A 155 11.21 12.44 20.59
C GLN A 155 12.01 13.36 19.69
N ASP A 156 13.24 12.95 19.38
CA ASP A 156 14.07 13.59 18.36
C ASP A 156 13.19 13.85 17.11
N PRO A 157 13.00 15.11 16.69
CA PRO A 157 12.11 15.45 15.58
C PRO A 157 12.52 14.76 14.28
N VAL A 158 13.82 14.47 14.10
CA VAL A 158 14.33 13.72 12.95
C VAL A 158 13.86 12.27 13.00
N ALA A 159 13.95 11.62 14.17
CA ALA A 159 13.48 10.25 14.35
C ALA A 159 11.96 10.14 14.20
N ALA A 160 11.20 11.08 14.78
CA ALA A 160 9.75 11.17 14.63
C ALA A 160 9.33 11.41 13.17
N GLY A 161 10.05 12.28 12.47
CA GLY A 161 9.85 12.56 11.04
C GLY A 161 10.13 11.34 10.17
N ARG A 162 11.21 10.60 10.46
CA ARG A 162 11.51 9.34 9.77
C ARG A 162 10.43 8.30 10.01
N ALA A 163 9.95 8.15 11.24
CA ALA A 163 8.86 7.25 11.57
C ALA A 163 7.58 7.61 10.80
N THR A 164 7.24 8.92 10.76
CA THR A 164 6.11 9.44 9.98
C THR A 164 6.29 9.18 8.49
N ALA A 165 7.49 9.38 7.93
CA ALA A 165 7.77 9.13 6.51
C ALA A 165 7.59 7.65 6.13
N VAL A 166 7.99 6.73 7.02
CA VAL A 166 7.75 5.28 6.85
C VAL A 166 6.27 4.97 7.00
N GLN A 167 5.62 5.48 8.05
CA GLN A 167 4.21 5.23 8.33
C GLN A 167 3.32 5.75 7.20
N MET A 168 3.59 6.92 6.63
CA MET A 168 2.78 7.50 5.55
C MET A 168 3.16 6.98 4.16
N GLY A 169 4.18 6.12 4.06
CA GLY A 169 4.62 5.52 2.80
C GLY A 169 5.40 6.48 1.89
N CYS A 170 5.88 7.61 2.41
CA CYS A 170 6.60 8.61 1.63
C CYS A 170 7.84 8.03 0.92
N LEU A 171 8.54 7.10 1.60
CA LEU A 171 9.77 6.47 1.10
C LEU A 171 9.56 5.48 -0.06
N ALA A 172 8.32 5.13 -0.39
CA ALA A 172 8.02 4.34 -1.57
C ALA A 172 8.13 5.18 -2.87
N CYS A 173 7.90 6.48 -2.76
CA CYS A 173 7.93 7.42 -3.88
C CYS A 173 9.14 8.37 -3.83
N HIS A 174 9.65 8.68 -2.64
CA HIS A 174 10.79 9.58 -2.45
C HIS A 174 12.00 8.82 -1.93
N SER A 175 13.16 9.00 -2.55
CA SER A 175 14.41 8.42 -2.07
C SER A 175 15.14 9.38 -1.13
N ILE A 176 16.02 8.83 -0.31
CA ILE A 176 16.93 9.59 0.57
C ILE A 176 18.39 9.45 0.13
N ASN A 177 18.64 8.83 -1.02
CA ASN A 177 19.98 8.50 -1.50
C ASN A 177 20.35 9.19 -2.82
N GLY A 178 19.46 10.01 -3.38
CA GLY A 178 19.66 10.68 -4.68
C GLY A 178 19.01 9.98 -5.87
N THR A 179 18.52 8.75 -5.70
CA THR A 179 17.88 8.00 -6.80
C THR A 179 16.54 8.63 -7.17
N ARG A 180 16.30 8.84 -8.46
CA ARG A 180 14.97 9.27 -8.93
C ARG A 180 13.98 8.10 -8.86
N LEU A 181 12.87 8.30 -8.16
CA LEU A 181 11.75 7.36 -8.09
C LEU A 181 10.51 8.01 -8.72
N VAL A 182 9.32 7.74 -8.17
CA VAL A 182 8.06 8.38 -8.56
C VAL A 182 8.09 9.88 -8.23
N GLY A 183 8.65 10.24 -7.08
CA GLY A 183 8.87 11.61 -6.63
C GLY A 183 10.36 11.99 -6.60
N PRO A 184 10.68 13.27 -6.35
CA PRO A 184 12.06 13.75 -6.20
C PRO A 184 12.75 13.14 -4.98
N THR A 185 14.07 13.08 -5.01
CA THR A 185 14.90 12.72 -3.84
C THR A 185 14.83 13.81 -2.77
N TRP A 186 14.89 13.40 -1.50
CA TRP A 186 15.05 14.31 -0.36
C TRP A 186 16.51 14.59 -0.02
N LYS A 187 17.44 13.78 -0.54
CA LYS A 187 18.88 13.99 -0.34
C LYS A 187 19.29 15.38 -0.83
N GLY A 188 19.83 16.22 0.05
CA GLY A 188 20.27 17.58 -0.25
C GLY A 188 19.13 18.53 -0.67
N LEU A 189 17.87 18.17 -0.43
CA LEU A 189 16.73 18.96 -0.91
C LEU A 189 16.58 20.26 -0.12
N TYR A 190 16.65 20.20 1.21
CA TYR A 190 16.39 21.37 2.05
C TYR A 190 17.40 22.49 1.75
N GLY A 191 16.91 23.69 1.45
CA GLY A 191 17.70 24.86 1.09
C GLY A 191 18.17 24.92 -0.38
N SER A 192 17.95 23.86 -1.16
CA SER A 192 18.28 23.85 -2.60
C SER A 192 17.30 24.70 -3.43
N ALA A 193 17.71 25.04 -4.66
CA ALA A 193 16.84 25.68 -5.63
C ALA A 193 16.04 24.62 -6.42
N VAL A 194 14.71 24.68 -6.33
CA VAL A 194 13.79 23.75 -6.98
C VAL A 194 13.12 24.43 -8.17
N PRO A 195 13.40 24.00 -9.41
CA PRO A 195 12.68 24.49 -10.57
C PRO A 195 11.26 23.90 -10.59
N LEU A 196 10.25 24.73 -10.80
CA LEU A 196 8.84 24.32 -10.87
C LEU A 196 8.38 24.14 -12.32
N ALA A 197 7.25 23.46 -12.50
CA ALA A 197 6.65 23.18 -13.80
C ALA A 197 6.15 24.45 -14.52
N ASP A 198 5.84 25.51 -13.78
CA ASP A 198 5.44 26.83 -14.31
C ASP A 198 6.62 27.69 -14.80
N GLY A 199 7.85 27.18 -14.66
CA GLY A 199 9.08 27.86 -15.07
C GLY A 199 9.72 28.73 -13.98
N THR A 200 9.06 28.91 -12.83
CA THR A 200 9.65 29.60 -11.68
C THR A 200 10.64 28.70 -10.94
N THR A 201 11.41 29.29 -10.02
CA THR A 201 12.32 28.54 -9.15
C THR A 201 12.12 29.04 -7.73
N VAL A 202 11.94 28.10 -6.80
CA VAL A 202 11.71 28.37 -5.38
C VAL A 202 12.82 27.73 -4.56
N LYS A 203 13.07 28.26 -3.36
CA LYS A 203 13.97 27.63 -2.40
C LYS A 203 13.19 26.56 -1.65
N ALA A 204 13.77 25.36 -1.50
CA ALA A 204 13.17 24.30 -0.69
C ALA A 204 13.34 24.57 0.81
N ASP A 205 12.66 25.60 1.31
CA ASP A 205 12.58 25.93 2.73
C ASP A 205 11.40 25.22 3.41
N GLU A 206 11.23 25.47 4.70
CA GLU A 206 10.16 24.87 5.51
C GLU A 206 8.75 25.16 4.97
N SER A 207 8.51 26.36 4.45
CA SER A 207 7.21 26.74 3.89
C SER A 207 6.91 25.97 2.61
N TYR A 208 7.90 25.89 1.71
CA TYR A 208 7.81 25.12 0.49
C TYR A 208 7.57 23.63 0.78
N LEU A 209 8.32 23.04 1.70
CA LEU A 209 8.20 21.63 2.03
C LEU A 209 6.85 21.32 2.70
N SER A 210 6.39 22.17 3.62
CA SER A 210 5.09 22.01 4.28
C SER A 210 3.94 22.12 3.26
N THR A 211 4.02 23.08 2.34
CA THR A 211 3.05 23.23 1.24
C THR A 211 3.10 22.02 0.30
N SER A 212 4.29 21.55 -0.06
CA SER A 212 4.45 20.36 -0.91
C SER A 212 3.89 19.09 -0.27
N ILE A 213 3.88 18.99 1.06
CA ILE A 213 3.26 17.88 1.80
C ILE A 213 1.73 18.03 1.87
N LEU A 214 1.25 19.22 2.22
CA LEU A 214 -0.18 19.45 2.48
C LEU A 214 -1.00 19.63 1.19
N ASP A 215 -0.43 20.33 0.20
CA ASP A 215 -1.01 20.66 -1.10
C ASP A 215 0.04 20.56 -2.23
N PRO A 216 0.45 19.33 -2.62
CA PRO A 216 1.52 19.09 -3.58
C PRO A 216 1.27 19.66 -4.99
N ASN A 217 0.01 19.90 -5.35
CA ASN A 217 -0.35 20.47 -6.65
C ASN A 217 -0.21 22.00 -6.71
N ALA A 218 -0.03 22.66 -5.57
CA ALA A 218 0.22 24.10 -5.53
C ALA A 218 1.56 24.48 -6.18
N GLN A 219 2.59 23.63 -6.02
CA GLN A 219 3.95 23.90 -6.51
C GLN A 219 4.63 22.62 -7.02
N VAL A 220 4.33 22.25 -8.26
CA VAL A 220 4.81 21.01 -8.87
C VAL A 220 6.26 21.16 -9.36
N VAL A 221 7.15 20.28 -8.91
CA VAL A 221 8.55 20.23 -9.34
C VAL A 221 8.63 19.92 -10.85
N LYS A 222 9.50 20.64 -11.56
CA LYS A 222 9.73 20.46 -13.00
C LYS A 222 10.03 18.98 -13.31
N SER A 223 9.43 18.48 -14.39
CA SER A 223 9.57 17.10 -14.86
C SER A 223 8.92 16.03 -13.98
N PHE A 224 8.10 16.40 -13.00
CA PHE A 224 7.20 15.49 -12.29
C PHE A 224 5.73 15.78 -12.66
N PRO A 225 4.90 14.74 -12.88
CA PRO A 225 3.49 14.93 -13.21
C PRO A 225 2.69 15.45 -12.01
N PRO A 226 1.71 16.36 -12.21
CA PRO A 226 0.77 16.75 -11.16
C PRO A 226 -0.11 15.56 -10.74
N SER A 227 -0.72 15.66 -9.56
CA SER A 227 -1.69 14.70 -9.01
C SER A 227 -1.15 13.28 -8.75
N VAL A 228 0.18 13.09 -8.78
CA VAL A 228 0.81 11.82 -8.39
C VAL A 228 1.13 11.77 -6.90
N MET A 229 1.56 12.88 -6.30
CA MET A 229 1.71 12.99 -4.85
C MET A 229 0.34 13.28 -4.22
N PRO A 230 -0.20 12.41 -3.35
CA PRO A 230 -1.48 12.67 -2.68
C PRO A 230 -1.37 13.86 -1.71
N PRO A 231 -2.44 14.65 -1.52
CA PRO A 231 -2.46 15.69 -0.49
C PRO A 231 -2.58 15.06 0.91
N PHE A 232 -1.86 15.62 1.88
CA PHE A 232 -1.89 15.18 3.29
C PHE A 232 -2.60 16.15 4.23
N LYS A 233 -3.21 17.22 3.72
CA LYS A 233 -4.07 18.11 4.52
C LYS A 233 -5.18 17.32 5.23
N GLY A 234 -5.26 17.49 6.55
CA GLY A 234 -6.22 16.77 7.41
C GLY A 234 -5.88 15.29 7.67
N ARG A 235 -4.76 14.78 7.14
CA ARG A 235 -4.24 13.42 7.40
C ARG A 235 -2.99 13.42 8.28
N LEU A 236 -2.28 14.54 8.32
CA LEU A 236 -1.14 14.78 9.19
C LEU A 236 -1.46 15.93 10.15
N SER A 237 -1.03 15.81 11.39
CA SER A 237 -1.02 16.93 12.33
C SER A 237 0.11 17.91 11.97
N ASP A 238 -0.01 19.16 12.44
CA ASP A 238 1.02 20.17 12.21
C ASP A 238 2.39 19.73 12.75
N GLN A 239 2.41 19.04 13.91
CA GLN A 239 3.63 18.48 14.47
C GLN A 239 4.26 17.42 13.56
N GLN A 240 3.45 16.52 12.99
CA GLN A 240 3.97 15.49 12.06
C GLN A 240 4.55 16.10 10.79
N VAL A 241 3.97 17.22 10.30
CA VAL A 241 4.52 17.95 9.16
C VAL A 241 5.87 18.57 9.52
N GLN A 242 5.98 19.20 10.69
CA GLN A 242 7.24 19.78 11.17
C GLN A 242 8.32 18.70 11.36
N ASP A 243 7.97 17.56 11.94
CA ASP A 243 8.88 16.43 12.12
C ASP A 243 9.36 15.90 10.76
N LEU A 244 8.47 15.77 9.77
CA LEU A 244 8.85 15.40 8.39
C LEU A 244 9.82 16.40 7.77
N VAL A 245 9.58 17.70 7.94
CA VAL A 245 10.49 18.75 7.45
C VAL A 245 11.86 18.63 8.13
N ALA A 246 11.90 18.43 9.45
CA ALA A 246 13.14 18.21 10.19
C ALA A 246 13.90 16.97 9.69
N TYR A 247 13.19 15.89 9.38
CA TYR A 247 13.80 14.71 8.79
C TYR A 247 14.37 15.00 7.39
N ILE A 248 13.64 15.67 6.50
CA ILE A 248 14.13 16.07 5.18
C ILE A 248 15.37 16.97 5.30
N GLN A 249 15.35 17.91 6.25
CA GLN A 249 16.48 18.79 6.53
C GLN A 249 17.73 18.04 7.00
N SER A 250 17.58 16.92 7.71
CA SER A 250 18.70 16.09 8.16
C SER A 250 19.42 15.33 7.02
N LEU A 251 18.80 15.22 5.83
CA LEU A 251 19.28 14.40 4.71
C LEU A 251 20.19 15.16 3.73
N GLN A 252 20.96 16.15 4.21
CA GLN A 252 21.91 16.92 3.38
C GLN A 252 22.96 16.01 2.72
#